data_AF-A0A959C4K6-F1
#
_entry.id   AF-A0A959C4K6-F1
#
_cell.length_a   1.000
_cell.length_b   1.000
_cell.length_c   1.000
_cell.angle_alpha   90.00
_cell.angle_beta   90.00
_cell.angle_gamma   90.00
#
_symmetry.space_group_name_H-M   'P 1'
#
loop_
_entity.id
_entity.type
_entity.pdbx_description
1 polymer ?
#
loop_
_entity_poly.entity_id
_entity_poly.type
_entity_poly.pdbx_seq_one_letter_code
_entity_poly.pdbx_strand_id
1 'polypeptide(L)'
;MKNVTITTLEAHHYDELLDVMKAAYPNWPGAYWRRGTIEQLLEVFPEGQFVALVDDKVVGCAMSIIVDYDKFGDNHTYEQITGHYTFNT
;
A
#
# COMPACT_ATOMS: atom_id res chain seq x y z
N MET A 1 15.83 -21.76 -11.63
CA MET A 1 14.60 -21.06 -12.04
C MET A 1 14.30 -20.06 -10.94
N LYS A 2 13.91 -18.81 -11.25
CA LYS A 2 13.53 -17.85 -10.20
C LYS A 2 12.18 -18.27 -9.61
N ASN A 3 12.04 -18.20 -8.29
CA ASN A 3 10.76 -18.44 -7.62
C ASN A 3 9.94 -17.15 -7.61
N VAL A 4 8.66 -17.22 -7.98
CA VAL A 4 7.75 -16.07 -8.01
C VAL A 4 6.52 -16.38 -7.17
N THR A 5 6.26 -15.55 -6.17
CA THR A 5 5.15 -15.74 -5.23
C THR A 5 4.37 -14.43 -5.08
N ILE A 6 3.05 -14.53 -4.91
CA ILE A 6 2.22 -13.42 -4.42
C ILE A 6 1.71 -13.83 -3.04
N THR A 7 1.90 -12.97 -2.04
CA THR A 7 1.49 -13.22 -0.66
C THR A 7 1.00 -11.94 0.00
N THR A 8 0.44 -12.05 1.19
CA THR A 8 0.01 -10.90 2.00
C THR A 8 1.20 -10.01 2.36
N LEU A 9 1.01 -8.69 2.25
CA LEU A 9 1.99 -7.72 2.74
C LEU A 9 2.06 -7.81 4.26
N GLU A 10 3.26 -7.71 4.81
CA GLU A 10 3.50 -7.71 6.26
C GLU A 10 4.47 -6.58 6.63
N ALA A 11 4.46 -6.14 7.88
CA ALA A 11 5.28 -5.02 8.35
C ALA A 11 6.80 -5.21 8.11
N HIS A 12 7.27 -6.47 8.11
CA HIS A 12 8.67 -6.80 7.87
C HIS A 12 9.11 -6.53 6.42
N HIS A 13 8.18 -6.48 5.47
CA HIS A 13 8.46 -6.19 4.05
C HIS A 13 8.71 -4.69 3.78
N TYR A 14 8.47 -3.80 4.75
CA TYR A 14 8.43 -2.35 4.50
C TYR A 14 9.70 -1.77 3.88
N ASP A 15 10.88 -2.21 4.33
CA ASP A 15 12.13 -1.60 3.84
C ASP A 15 12.35 -1.92 2.35
N GLU A 16 12.04 -3.15 1.92
CA GLU A 16 12.07 -3.53 0.51
C GLU A 16 10.92 -2.90 -0.29
N LEU A 17 9.74 -2.79 0.30
CA LEU A 17 8.61 -2.07 -0.29
C LEU A 17 8.97 -0.60 -0.57
N LEU A 18 9.68 0.06 0.34
CA LEU A 18 10.14 1.44 0.17
C LEU A 18 11.11 1.56 -1.01
N ASP A 19 12.01 0.60 -1.17
CA ASP A 19 12.93 0.58 -2.31
C ASP A 19 12.18 0.36 -3.63
N VAL A 20 11.17 -0.51 -3.66
CA VAL A 20 10.28 -0.68 -4.81
C VAL A 20 9.50 0.60 -5.12
N MET A 21 8.96 1.30 -4.12
CA MET A 21 8.25 2.57 -4.32
C MET A 21 9.16 3.63 -4.96
N LYS A 22 10.40 3.76 -4.47
CA LYS A 22 11.41 4.68 -5.03
C LYS A 22 11.78 4.31 -6.47
N ALA A 23 11.94 3.02 -6.75
CA ALA A 23 12.29 2.53 -8.08
C ALA A 23 11.15 2.73 -9.09
N ALA A 24 9.89 2.54 -8.67
CA ALA A 24 8.72 2.73 -9.51
C ALA A 24 8.48 4.22 -9.85
N TYR A 25 8.76 5.12 -8.92
CA TYR A 25 8.51 6.56 -9.07
C TYR A 25 9.73 7.44 -8.73
N PRO A 26 10.84 7.33 -9.49
CA PRO A 26 12.11 7.98 -9.14
C PRO A 26 12.07 9.52 -9.07
N ASN A 27 11.06 10.14 -9.69
CA ASN A 27 10.86 11.59 -9.72
C ASN A 27 9.55 12.02 -9.02
N TRP A 28 9.04 11.20 -8.09
CA TRP A 28 7.80 11.54 -7.38
C TRP A 28 7.98 12.83 -6.56
N PRO A 29 7.17 13.88 -6.81
CA PRO A 29 7.28 15.13 -6.06
C PRO A 29 6.66 15.04 -4.66
N GLY A 30 5.84 14.02 -4.40
CA GLY A 30 5.21 13.78 -3.10
C GLY A 30 6.07 12.96 -2.15
N ALA A 31 5.52 12.66 -0.97
CA ALA A 31 6.13 11.72 -0.05
C ALA A 31 5.81 10.27 -0.45
N TYR A 32 6.75 9.37 -0.19
CA TYR A 32 6.47 7.93 -0.16
C TYR A 32 5.71 7.57 1.12
N TRP A 33 5.01 6.44 1.09
CA TRP A 33 4.30 5.93 2.26
C TRP A 33 5.26 5.69 3.42
N ARG A 34 4.90 6.20 4.60
CA ARG A 34 5.68 6.00 5.83
C ARG A 34 5.34 4.65 6.44
N ARG A 35 6.30 4.09 7.18
CA ARG A 35 6.14 2.81 7.90
C ARG A 35 4.85 2.77 8.71
N GLY A 36 4.61 3.77 9.57
CA GLY A 36 3.40 3.80 10.39
C GLY A 36 2.10 3.85 9.58
N THR A 37 2.10 4.46 8.39
CA THR A 37 0.92 4.47 7.52
C THR A 37 0.67 3.10 6.89
N ILE A 38 1.73 2.39 6.49
CA ILE A 38 1.61 1.00 6.00
C ILE A 38 1.15 0.07 7.13
N GLU A 39 1.71 0.19 8.33
CA GLU A 39 1.29 -0.59 9.50
C GLU A 39 -0.19 -0.38 9.82
N GLN A 40 -0.65 0.88 9.79
CA GLN A 40 -2.06 1.20 9.99
C GLN A 40 -2.96 0.65 8.87
N LEU A 41 -2.49 0.68 7.62
CA LEU A 41 -3.23 0.10 6.50
C LEU A 41 -3.36 -1.42 6.65
N LEU A 42 -2.30 -2.10 7.11
CA LEU A 42 -2.31 -3.53 7.41
C LEU A 42 -3.25 -3.88 8.56
N GLU A 43 -3.39 -3.00 9.56
CA GLU A 43 -4.31 -3.19 10.67
C GLU A 43 -5.77 -3.01 10.26
N VAL A 44 -6.08 -1.98 9.45
CA VAL A 44 -7.46 -1.63 9.09
C VAL A 44 -7.99 -2.48 7.93
N PHE A 45 -7.16 -2.76 6.91
CA PHE A 45 -7.55 -3.49 5.70
C PHE A 45 -6.60 -4.67 5.38
N PRO A 46 -6.43 -5.65 6.30
CA PRO A 46 -5.43 -6.71 6.17
C PRO A 46 -5.60 -7.57 4.91
N GLU A 47 -6.84 -7.79 4.48
CA GLU A 47 -7.18 -8.70 3.37
C GLU A 47 -6.83 -8.14 1.98
N GLY A 48 -6.61 -6.83 1.88
CA GLY A 48 -6.40 -6.12 0.61
C GLY A 48 -4.94 -5.85 0.27
N GLN A 49 -3.99 -6.25 1.13
CA GLN A 49 -2.60 -5.83 1.00
C GLN A 49 -1.75 -7.01 0.54
N PHE A 50 -1.13 -6.90 -0.63
CA PHE A 50 -0.34 -7.97 -1.24
C PHE A 50 1.03 -7.49 -1.70
N VAL A 51 2.00 -8.39 -1.67
CA VAL A 51 3.33 -8.22 -2.28
C VAL A 51 3.61 -9.33 -3.28
N ALA A 52 4.32 -8.97 -4.34
CA ALA A 52 4.94 -9.91 -5.26
C ALA A 52 6.41 -10.09 -4.88
N LEU A 53 6.84 -11.34 -4.76
CA LEU A 53 8.19 -11.73 -4.38
C LEU A 53 8.89 -12.44 -5.54
N VAL A 54 10.17 -12.14 -5.75
CA VAL A 54 11.09 -12.90 -6.61
C VAL A 54 12.29 -13.34 -5.79
N ASP A 55 12.45 -14.64 -5.60
CA ASP A 55 13.49 -15.22 -4.72
C ASP A 55 13.47 -14.55 -3.32
N ASP A 56 12.27 -14.49 -2.73
CA ASP A 56 11.94 -13.89 -1.42
C ASP A 56 12.17 -12.38 -1.28
N LYS A 57 12.41 -11.67 -2.38
CA LYS A 57 12.54 -10.21 -2.40
C LYS A 57 11.30 -9.53 -2.97
N VAL A 58 10.84 -8.46 -2.32
CA VAL A 58 9.72 -7.65 -2.80
C VAL A 58 10.10 -6.98 -4.13
N VAL A 59 9.26 -7.18 -5.14
CA VAL A 59 9.40 -6.58 -6.48
C VAL A 59 8.18 -5.75 -6.89
N GLY A 60 7.11 -5.79 -6.11
CA GLY A 60 5.86 -5.10 -6.39
C GLY A 60 4.86 -5.26 -5.25
N CYS A 61 3.82 -4.45 -5.25
CA CYS A 61 2.73 -4.52 -4.29
C CYS A 61 1.39 -4.15 -4.93
N ALA A 62 0.30 -4.57 -4.29
CA ALA A 62 -1.03 -4.05 -4.50
C ALA A 62 -1.62 -3.71 -3.12
N MET A 63 -2.18 -2.51 -3.00
CA MET A 63 -2.77 -2.00 -1.76
C MET A 63 -4.17 -1.47 -2.09
N SER A 64 -5.15 -1.84 -1.27
CA SER A 64 -6.54 -1.45 -1.45
C SER A 64 -7.20 -1.05 -0.14
N ILE A 65 -8.20 -0.19 -0.23
CA ILE A 65 -9.11 0.17 0.87
C ILE A 65 -10.55 -0.09 0.43
N ILE A 66 -11.47 -0.20 1.38
CA ILE A 66 -12.91 -0.22 1.11
C ILE A 66 -13.44 1.20 1.29
N VAL A 67 -14.12 1.75 0.29
CA VAL A 67 -14.70 3.09 0.33
C VAL A 67 -16.21 2.98 0.48
N ASP A 68 -16.78 3.71 1.46
CA ASP A 68 -18.22 3.89 1.57
C ASP A 68 -18.73 4.81 0.45
N TYR A 69 -19.20 4.19 -0.62
CA TYR A 69 -19.57 4.93 -1.81
C TYR A 69 -20.79 5.84 -1.61
N ASP A 70 -21.74 5.47 -0.74
CA ASP A 70 -22.92 6.28 -0.45
C ASP A 70 -22.53 7.61 0.22
N LYS A 71 -21.41 7.62 0.95
CA LYS A 71 -20.86 8.82 1.60
C LYS A 71 -20.04 9.71 0.65
N PHE A 72 -19.25 9.13 -0.24
CA PHE A 72 -18.24 9.87 -1.01
C PHE A 72 -18.61 10.08 -2.48
N GLY A 73 -19.37 9.17 -3.09
CA GLY A 73 -19.75 9.20 -4.50
C GLY A 73 -18.57 9.33 -5.48
N ASP A 74 -18.86 9.77 -6.71
CA ASP A 74 -17.86 9.98 -7.76
C ASP A 74 -16.91 11.15 -7.48
N ASN A 75 -17.39 12.16 -6.74
CA ASN A 75 -16.66 13.40 -6.51
C ASN A 75 -16.05 13.41 -5.11
N HIS A 76 -14.87 12.81 -4.98
CA HIS A 76 -14.08 12.81 -3.75
C HIS A 76 -12.60 13.09 -4.02
N THR A 77 -11.87 13.50 -2.99
CA THR A 77 -10.42 13.57 -3.00
C THR A 77 -9.81 12.35 -2.34
N TYR A 78 -8.54 12.09 -2.64
CA TYR A 78 -7.78 11.03 -1.98
C TYR A 78 -7.75 11.20 -0.45
N GLU A 79 -7.59 12.43 0.04
CA GLU A 79 -7.58 12.71 1.47
C GLU A 79 -8.92 12.42 2.14
N GLN A 80 -10.05 12.65 1.45
CA GLN A 80 -11.38 12.35 1.99
C GLN A 80 -11.58 10.85 2.17
N ILE A 81 -11.31 10.04 1.14
CA ILE A 81 -11.52 8.58 1.20
C ILE A 81 -10.46 7.83 2.00
N THR A 82 -9.36 8.49 2.36
CA THR A 82 -8.35 7.93 3.28
C THR A 82 -8.44 8.50 4.70
N GLY A 83 -9.38 9.41 4.97
CA GLY A 83 -9.51 10.05 6.28
C GLY A 83 -8.21 10.76 6.68
N HIS A 84 -7.61 11.52 5.76
CA HIS A 84 -6.26 12.09 5.89
C HIS A 84 -5.19 11.04 6.25
N TYR A 85 -5.15 9.94 5.49
CA TYR A 85 -4.21 8.82 5.66
C TYR A 85 -4.34 8.06 6.99
N THR A 86 -5.45 8.24 7.72
CA THR A 86 -5.77 7.47 8.93
C THR A 86 -6.69 6.28 8.66
N PHE A 87 -7.24 6.18 7.45
CA PHE A 87 -8.21 5.16 7.04
C PHE A 87 -9.45 5.07 7.94
N ASN A 88 -9.73 6.13 8.70
CA ASN A 88 -10.90 6.26 9.54
C ASN A 88 -11.93 7.15 8.82
N THR A 89 -12.59 6.56 7.82
CA THR A 89 -13.60 7.23 6.99
C THR A 89 -15.00 6.78 7.30
#